data_AF-A0A929WHJ3-F1
#
_entry.id   AF-A0A929WHJ3-F1
#
_cell.length_a   1.000
_cell.length_b   1.000
_cell.length_c   1.000
_cell.angle_alpha   90.00
_cell.angle_beta   90.00
_cell.angle_gamma   90.00
#
_symmetry.space_group_name_H-M   'P 1'
#
loop_
_entity.id
_entity.type
_entity.pdbx_description
1 polymer ?
#
loop_
_entity_poly.entity_id
_entity_poly.type
_entity_poly.pdbx_seq_one_letter_code
_entity_poly.pdbx_strand_id
1 'polypeptide(L)'
;MRTAFVLLLLVLLVLLAPFARPAQAQNIQLHYDFGRQLYAKDQPTRPRWTTTVEQFRPDRWGNTFYFIDMNYANEGVESAYWEISREFSLGKTPFAAHIEYDGGLSNKFSYNNAYLVGVTYAWNAPSHNAGFTITPMYKYLAKQSKPNSWQLTGTWYRHFAAGAVTFCGFADVWGDRNL
;
A
#
# COMPACT_ATOMS: atom_id res chain seq x y z
N MET A 1 -53.52 -5.93 -7.16
CA MET A 1 -52.27 -6.71 -7.33
C MET A 1 -51.14 -5.90 -7.98
N ARG A 2 -51.36 -5.21 -9.12
CA ARG A 2 -50.29 -4.49 -9.84
C ARG A 2 -49.66 -3.34 -9.03
N THR A 3 -50.45 -2.54 -8.32
CA THR A 3 -49.98 -1.43 -7.49
C THR A 3 -49.18 -1.88 -6.26
N ALA A 4 -49.61 -2.93 -5.57
CA ALA A 4 -48.89 -3.49 -4.43
C ALA A 4 -47.53 -4.07 -4.83
N PHE A 5 -47.45 -4.71 -6.01
CA PHE A 5 -46.20 -5.23 -6.56
C PHE A 5 -45.21 -4.12 -6.92
N VAL A 6 -45.69 -3.03 -7.54
CA VAL A 6 -44.85 -1.85 -7.84
C VAL A 6 -44.36 -1.17 -6.56
N LEU A 7 -45.22 -1.06 -5.53
CA LEU A 7 -44.83 -0.49 -4.24
C LEU A 7 -43.74 -1.33 -3.55
N LEU A 8 -43.88 -2.65 -3.58
CA LEU A 8 -42.89 -3.59 -3.03
C LEU A 8 -41.55 -3.45 -3.76
N LEU A 9 -41.55 -3.32 -5.08
CA LEU A 9 -40.35 -3.14 -5.89
C LEU A 9 -39.63 -1.82 -5.58
N LEU A 10 -40.39 -0.74 -5.42
CA LEU A 10 -39.85 0.58 -5.05
C LEU A 10 -39.27 0.59 -3.63
N VAL A 11 -39.94 -0.07 -2.68
CA VAL A 11 -39.41 -0.25 -1.32
C VAL A 11 -38.11 -1.06 -1.35
N LEU A 12 -38.06 -2.14 -2.13
CA LEU A 12 -36.85 -2.93 -2.29
C LEU A 12 -35.69 -2.11 -2.87
N LEU A 13 -35.96 -1.28 -3.89
CA LEU A 13 -34.97 -0.39 -4.51
C LEU A 13 -34.42 0.66 -3.53
N VAL A 14 -35.28 1.26 -2.70
CA VAL A 14 -34.88 2.22 -1.66
C VAL A 14 -34.08 1.53 -0.55
N LEU A 15 -34.43 0.29 -0.19
CA LEU A 15 -33.70 -0.50 0.79
C LEU A 15 -32.33 -0.98 0.28
N LEU A 16 -32.17 -1.18 -1.04
CA LEU A 16 -30.93 -1.60 -1.68
C LEU A 16 -30.01 -0.43 -2.07
N ALA A 17 -30.54 0.79 -2.21
CA ALA A 17 -29.77 1.99 -2.55
C ALA A 17 -28.56 2.32 -1.63
N PRO A 18 -28.60 2.10 -0.29
CA PRO A 18 -27.43 2.30 0.57
C PRO A 18 -26.33 1.23 0.39
N PHE A 19 -26.68 0.07 -0.16
CA PHE A 19 -25.73 -1.00 -0.50
C PHE A 19 -25.12 -0.83 -1.89
N ALA A 20 -25.69 0.06 -2.72
CA ALA A 20 -25.14 0.47 -4.01
C ALA A 20 -24.02 1.52 -3.86
N ARG A 21 -23.16 1.40 -2.84
CA ARG A 21 -21.87 2.09 -2.89
C ARG A 21 -21.07 1.41 -4.01
N PRO A 22 -20.43 2.14 -4.94
CA PRO A 22 -19.47 1.51 -5.82
C PRO A 22 -18.51 0.75 -4.91
N ALA A 23 -18.30 -0.54 -5.19
CA ALA A 23 -17.37 -1.35 -4.42
C ALA A 23 -16.08 -0.52 -4.30
N GLN A 24 -15.75 -0.09 -3.08
CA GLN A 24 -14.41 0.42 -2.79
C GLN A 24 -13.53 -0.82 -2.82
N ALA A 25 -13.17 -1.25 -4.03
CA ALA A 25 -12.43 -2.46 -4.22
C ALA A 25 -11.05 -2.27 -3.60
N GLN A 26 -10.74 -3.14 -2.64
CA GLN A 26 -9.38 -3.37 -2.20
C GLN A 26 -8.64 -4.01 -3.38
N ASN A 27 -7.44 -3.53 -3.68
CA ASN A 27 -6.62 -4.13 -4.73
C ASN A 27 -6.05 -5.45 -4.19
N ILE A 28 -6.65 -6.57 -4.56
CA ILE A 28 -6.23 -7.90 -4.14
C ILE A 28 -5.52 -8.58 -5.31
N GLN A 29 -4.27 -8.93 -5.09
CA GLN A 29 -3.36 -9.42 -6.11
C GLN A 29 -2.82 -10.81 -5.71
N LEU A 30 -2.57 -11.68 -6.68
CA LEU A 30 -1.83 -12.93 -6.50
C LEU A 30 -0.59 -12.90 -7.40
N HIS A 31 0.58 -12.97 -6.77
CA HIS A 31 1.88 -12.91 -7.41
C HIS A 31 2.51 -14.30 -7.45
N TYR A 32 3.09 -14.65 -8.61
CA TYR A 32 4.00 -15.80 -8.74
C TYR A 32 5.44 -15.30 -8.94
N ASP A 33 6.35 -15.77 -8.10
CA ASP A 33 7.73 -15.31 -8.12
C ASP A 33 8.62 -16.11 -9.08
N PHE A 34 8.69 -15.65 -10.34
CA PHE A 34 9.62 -16.19 -11.33
C PHE A 34 11.10 -15.89 -11.00
N GLY A 35 11.37 -14.81 -10.24
CA GLY A 35 12.71 -14.40 -9.83
C GLY A 35 13.37 -15.38 -8.87
N ARG A 36 12.60 -16.22 -8.19
CA ARG A 36 13.10 -17.30 -7.33
C ARG A 36 14.16 -18.18 -7.99
N GLN A 37 14.06 -18.44 -9.30
CA GLN A 37 15.04 -19.25 -10.00
C GLN A 37 16.42 -18.59 -10.08
N LEU A 38 16.47 -17.25 -10.15
CA LEU A 38 17.71 -16.48 -10.21
C LEU A 38 18.47 -16.52 -8.89
N TYR A 39 17.76 -16.67 -7.77
CA TYR A 39 18.31 -16.64 -6.41
C TYR A 39 18.21 -17.99 -5.68
N ALA A 40 18.13 -19.10 -6.42
CA ALA A 40 17.89 -20.42 -5.84
C ALA A 40 18.97 -20.85 -4.83
N LYS A 41 20.20 -20.36 -4.97
CA LYS A 41 21.32 -20.66 -4.06
C LYS A 41 21.28 -19.80 -2.80
N ASP A 42 21.01 -18.51 -2.94
CA ASP A 42 21.09 -17.53 -1.84
C ASP A 42 19.79 -17.42 -1.04
N GLN A 43 18.64 -17.73 -1.68
CA GLN A 43 17.31 -17.69 -1.08
C GLN A 43 16.53 -18.99 -1.37
N PRO A 44 17.01 -20.15 -0.91
CA PRO A 44 16.40 -21.45 -1.24
C PRO A 44 14.95 -21.58 -0.72
N THR A 45 14.62 -20.88 0.36
CA THR A 45 13.30 -20.86 1.00
C THR A 45 12.41 -19.73 0.51
N ARG A 46 12.80 -18.99 -0.54
CA ARG A 46 11.96 -17.91 -1.09
C ARG A 46 10.57 -18.43 -1.48
N PRO A 47 9.48 -17.83 -0.97
CA PRO A 47 8.11 -18.19 -1.31
C PRO A 47 7.86 -18.16 -2.82
N ARG A 48 6.93 -19.01 -3.29
CA ARG A 48 6.52 -19.03 -4.72
C ARG A 48 5.34 -18.12 -4.98
N TRP A 49 4.45 -18.03 -4.00
CA TRP A 49 3.19 -17.33 -4.10
C TRP A 49 3.12 -16.29 -3.01
N THR A 50 2.65 -15.11 -3.39
CA THR A 50 2.36 -14.01 -2.47
C THR A 50 1.00 -13.45 -2.85
N THR A 51 0.12 -13.27 -1.89
CA THR A 51 -1.07 -12.44 -2.10
C THR A 51 -0.85 -11.09 -1.45
N THR A 52 -1.22 -10.04 -2.16
CA THR A 52 -1.12 -8.67 -1.68
C THR A 52 -2.51 -8.09 -1.56
N VAL A 53 -2.84 -7.51 -0.41
CA VAL A 53 -4.01 -6.64 -0.25
C VAL A 53 -3.49 -5.22 -0.13
N GLU A 54 -3.78 -4.38 -1.11
CA GLU A 54 -3.29 -3.01 -1.21
C GLU A 54 -4.45 -2.03 -1.32
N GLN A 55 -4.28 -0.83 -0.77
CA GLN A 55 -5.21 0.27 -0.97
C GLN A 55 -4.47 1.60 -0.94
N PHE A 56 -4.69 2.43 -1.97
CA PHE A 56 -4.51 3.87 -1.88
C PHE A 56 -5.87 4.54 -1.76
N ARG A 57 -6.03 5.46 -0.80
CA ARG A 57 -7.28 6.17 -0.55
C ARG A 57 -7.03 7.64 -0.22
N PRO A 58 -7.33 8.57 -1.14
CA PRO A 58 -7.36 9.99 -0.82
C PRO A 58 -8.62 10.35 -0.02
N ASP A 59 -8.53 11.43 0.77
CA ASP A 59 -9.65 12.07 1.44
C ASP A 59 -9.46 13.59 1.53
N ARG A 60 -10.33 14.27 2.31
CA ARG A 60 -10.40 15.75 2.35
C ARG A 60 -9.13 16.43 2.87
N TRP A 61 -8.25 15.71 3.56
CA TRP A 61 -7.12 16.27 4.29
C TRP A 61 -5.84 15.47 4.06
N GLY A 62 -5.82 14.57 3.08
CA GLY A 62 -4.64 13.82 2.70
C GLY A 62 -4.97 12.49 2.05
N ASN A 63 -4.20 11.45 2.38
CA ASN A 63 -4.40 10.11 1.84
C ASN A 63 -3.92 9.05 2.82
N THR A 64 -4.43 7.84 2.67
CA THR A 64 -3.96 6.64 3.36
C THR A 64 -3.54 5.61 2.33
N PHE A 65 -2.35 5.07 2.50
CA PHE A 65 -1.85 3.93 1.76
C PHE A 65 -1.58 2.78 2.72
N TYR A 66 -1.87 1.55 2.30
CA TYR A 66 -1.39 0.37 3.01
C TYR A 66 -1.28 -0.80 2.05
N PHE A 67 -0.42 -1.75 2.41
CA PHE A 67 -0.42 -3.07 1.83
C PHE A 67 -0.13 -4.16 2.86
N ILE A 68 -0.57 -5.38 2.51
CA ILE A 68 -0.33 -6.58 3.29
C ILE A 68 0.13 -7.66 2.32
N ASP A 69 1.36 -8.13 2.48
CA ASP A 69 1.91 -9.23 1.71
C ASP A 69 1.85 -10.51 2.55
N MET A 70 1.08 -11.49 2.09
CA MET A 70 1.02 -12.83 2.67
C MET A 70 1.77 -13.79 1.77
N ASN A 71 2.87 -14.34 2.28
CA ASN A 71 3.70 -15.29 1.56
C ASN A 71 3.29 -16.73 1.89
N TYR A 72 3.21 -17.58 0.87
CA TYR A 72 2.76 -18.96 1.03
C TYR A 72 3.90 -19.97 0.88
N ALA A 73 3.89 -20.96 1.78
CA ALA A 73 4.70 -22.16 1.75
C ALA A 73 3.81 -23.41 1.66
N ASN A 74 4.42 -24.59 1.81
CA ASN A 74 3.72 -25.88 1.67
C ASN A 74 2.58 -26.07 2.68
N GLU A 75 2.65 -25.43 3.85
CA GLU A 75 1.71 -25.59 4.96
C GLU A 75 0.69 -24.44 5.08
N GLY A 76 0.70 -23.48 4.14
CA GLY A 76 -0.17 -22.30 4.15
C GLY A 76 0.60 -20.98 4.18
N VAL A 77 0.03 -19.96 4.81
CA VAL A 77 0.68 -18.64 4.95
C VAL A 77 1.85 -18.77 5.93
N GLU A 78 3.06 -18.53 5.45
CA GLU A 78 4.31 -18.62 6.23
C GLU A 78 4.67 -17.28 6.88
N SER A 79 4.38 -16.17 6.21
CA SER A 79 4.58 -14.84 6.75
C SER A 79 3.58 -13.82 6.23
N ALA A 80 3.39 -12.77 7.02
CA ALA A 80 2.62 -11.59 6.66
C ALA A 80 3.43 -10.33 6.98
N TYR A 81 3.68 -9.49 5.98
CA TYR A 81 4.25 -8.15 6.15
C TYR A 81 3.15 -7.11 5.95
N TRP A 82 3.17 -6.06 6.75
CA TRP A 82 2.19 -4.98 6.73
C TRP A 82 2.93 -3.65 6.72
N GLU A 83 2.47 -2.75 5.85
CA GLU A 83 2.82 -1.35 5.88
C GLU A 83 1.54 -0.50 5.84
N ILE A 84 1.46 0.52 6.68
CA ILE A 84 0.41 1.54 6.61
C ILE A 84 1.02 2.92 6.76
N SER A 85 0.70 3.80 5.83
CA SER A 85 1.08 5.19 5.87
C SER A 85 -0.14 6.11 5.78
N ARG A 86 0.00 7.26 6.43
CA ARG A 86 -0.96 8.34 6.43
C ARG A 86 -0.25 9.63 6.10
N GLU A 87 -0.74 10.29 5.07
CA GLU A 87 -0.29 11.62 4.71
C GLU A 87 -1.37 12.65 5.04
N PHE A 88 -0.94 13.80 5.55
CA PHE A 88 -1.77 14.96 5.84
C PHE A 88 -1.34 16.12 4.95
N SER A 89 -2.20 16.53 4.02
CA SER A 89 -1.92 17.64 3.11
C SER A 89 -1.70 18.94 3.89
N LEU A 90 -0.59 19.63 3.61
CA LEU A 90 -0.27 20.90 4.24
C LEU A 90 -0.92 22.05 3.47
N GLY A 91 -2.25 22.11 3.52
CA GLY A 91 -3.06 23.10 2.80
C GLY A 91 -3.04 22.89 1.29
N LYS A 92 -2.90 23.97 0.51
CA LYS A 92 -2.83 23.93 -0.96
C LYS A 92 -1.38 23.82 -1.50
N THR A 93 -0.45 23.35 -0.67
CA THR A 93 0.96 23.21 -1.04
C THR A 93 1.20 21.82 -1.66
N PRO A 94 2.33 21.61 -2.37
CA PRO A 94 2.72 20.28 -2.82
C PRO A 94 3.26 19.38 -1.69
N PHE A 95 3.16 19.80 -0.43
CA PHE A 95 3.73 19.08 0.71
C PHE A 95 2.66 18.39 1.55
N ALA A 96 3.00 17.24 2.10
CA ALA A 96 2.20 16.53 3.10
C ALA A 96 3.07 16.07 4.28
N ALA A 97 2.54 16.11 5.50
CA ALA A 97 3.16 15.44 6.63
C ALA A 97 2.90 13.94 6.54
N HIS A 98 3.93 13.12 6.69
CA HIS A 98 3.87 11.68 6.50
C HIS A 98 4.11 10.97 7.83
N ILE A 99 3.29 9.95 8.13
CA ILE A 99 3.50 9.00 9.23
C ILE A 99 3.29 7.58 8.71
N GLU A 100 4.10 6.63 9.16
CA GLU A 100 4.07 5.26 8.67
C GLU A 100 4.47 4.24 9.75
N TYR A 101 3.92 3.04 9.61
CA TYR A 101 4.23 1.88 10.42
C TYR A 101 4.49 0.67 9.53
N ASP A 102 5.62 0.02 9.82
CA ASP A 102 6.05 -1.22 9.17
C ASP A 102 6.11 -2.32 10.22
N GLY A 103 5.59 -3.49 9.89
CA GLY A 103 5.69 -4.64 10.77
C GLY A 103 5.21 -5.92 10.12
N GLY A 104 5.07 -6.96 10.94
CA GLY A 104 4.60 -8.24 10.47
C GLY A 104 5.12 -9.40 11.30
N LEU A 105 4.96 -10.59 10.75
CA LEU A 105 5.36 -11.82 11.41
C LEU A 105 5.66 -12.92 10.39
N SER A 106 6.42 -13.90 10.87
CA SER A 106 6.51 -15.24 10.29
C SER A 106 5.92 -16.26 11.27
N ASN A 107 5.79 -17.50 10.83
CA ASN A 107 5.46 -18.65 11.68
C ASN A 107 6.43 -18.88 12.87
N LYS A 108 7.59 -18.21 12.92
CA LYS A 108 8.62 -18.40 13.95
C LYS A 108 8.79 -17.20 14.89
N PHE A 109 8.58 -15.98 14.39
CA PHE A 109 8.82 -14.75 15.15
C PHE A 109 8.09 -13.55 14.54
N SER A 110 7.87 -12.52 15.36
CA SER A 110 7.40 -11.21 14.90
C SER A 110 8.55 -10.37 14.38
N TYR A 111 8.34 -9.65 13.28
CA TYR A 111 9.29 -8.68 12.77
C TYR A 111 9.41 -7.51 13.75
N ASN A 112 10.58 -6.87 13.81
CA ASN A 112 10.73 -5.66 14.59
C ASN A 112 9.98 -4.53 13.91
N ASN A 113 9.16 -3.83 14.69
CA ASN A 113 8.38 -2.71 14.19
C ASN A 113 9.29 -1.56 13.76
N ALA A 114 8.93 -0.89 12.67
CA ALA A 114 9.47 0.42 12.34
C ALA A 114 8.36 1.47 12.35
N TYR A 115 8.71 2.67 12.79
CA TYR A 115 7.82 3.83 12.77
C TYR A 115 8.54 4.95 12.03
N LEU A 116 7.89 5.50 11.02
CA LEU A 116 8.47 6.54 10.18
C LEU A 116 7.65 7.81 10.28
N VAL A 117 8.35 8.95 10.30
CA VAL A 117 7.73 10.27 10.19
C VAL A 117 8.55 11.12 9.24
N GLY A 118 7.89 11.88 8.39
CA GLY A 118 8.58 12.68 7.37
C GLY A 118 7.69 13.69 6.68
N VAL A 119 8.19 14.20 5.55
CA VAL A 119 7.48 15.15 4.71
C VAL A 119 7.53 14.67 3.27
N THR A 120 6.37 14.50 2.66
CA THR A 120 6.24 14.16 1.25
C THR A 120 6.18 15.43 0.43
N TYR A 121 6.98 15.51 -0.64
CA TYR A 121 6.73 16.40 -1.77
C TYR A 121 6.06 15.62 -2.88
N ALA A 122 4.93 16.12 -3.39
CA ALA A 122 4.15 15.50 -4.45
C ALA A 122 4.05 16.44 -5.66
N TRP A 123 4.39 15.91 -6.83
CA TRP A 123 4.17 16.59 -8.11
C TRP A 123 3.28 15.74 -9.00
N ASN A 124 2.30 16.37 -9.63
CA ASN A 124 1.45 15.76 -10.65
C ASN A 124 1.41 16.66 -11.87
N ALA A 125 1.46 16.06 -13.06
CA ALA A 125 1.18 16.76 -14.30
C ALA A 125 -0.27 17.30 -14.26
N PRO A 126 -0.57 18.48 -14.85
CA PRO A 126 -1.94 19.01 -14.88
C PRO A 126 -2.97 18.06 -15.50
N SER A 127 -2.52 17.24 -16.45
CA SER A 127 -3.34 16.19 -17.09
C SER A 127 -3.53 14.93 -16.24
N HIS A 128 -2.86 14.83 -15.09
CA HIS A 128 -2.82 13.65 -14.22
C HIS A 128 -2.35 12.38 -14.92
N ASN A 129 -1.62 12.51 -16.03
CA ASN A 129 -1.03 11.37 -16.73
C ASN A 129 0.35 10.96 -16.19
N ALA A 130 0.91 11.73 -15.26
CA ALA A 130 2.17 11.43 -14.61
C ALA A 130 2.25 12.13 -13.27
N GLY A 131 2.96 11.52 -12.34
CA GLY A 131 3.31 12.15 -11.08
C GLY A 131 4.43 11.39 -10.39
N PHE A 132 5.02 12.05 -9.41
CA PHE A 132 5.98 11.42 -8.51
C PHE A 132 5.87 12.03 -7.12
N THR A 133 6.30 11.25 -6.13
CA THR A 133 6.53 11.74 -4.77
C THR A 133 7.97 11.48 -4.36
N ILE A 134 8.47 12.32 -3.45
CA ILE A 134 9.72 12.12 -2.73
C ILE A 134 9.46 12.39 -1.25
N THR A 135 9.81 11.44 -0.40
CA THR A 135 9.47 11.43 1.03
C THR A 135 10.70 11.10 1.86
N PRO A 136 11.50 12.10 2.29
CA PRO A 136 12.49 11.94 3.34
C PRO A 136 11.82 11.73 4.70
N MET A 137 12.32 10.75 5.46
CA MET A 137 11.76 10.30 6.72
C MET A 137 12.85 10.00 7.76
N TYR A 138 12.53 10.34 9.01
CA TYR A 138 13.17 9.72 10.16
C TYR A 138 12.52 8.35 10.42
N LYS A 139 13.33 7.31 10.63
CA LYS A 139 12.89 5.93 10.86
C LYS A 139 13.32 5.47 12.25
N TYR A 140 12.36 5.14 13.10
CA TYR A 140 12.58 4.55 14.41
C TYR A 140 12.38 3.04 14.37
N LEU A 141 13.45 2.28 14.63
CA LEU A 141 13.48 0.83 14.66
C LEU A 141 13.28 0.34 16.09
N ALA A 142 12.07 -0.11 16.42
CA ALA A 142 11.73 -0.49 17.78
C ALA A 142 12.57 -1.69 18.26
N LYS A 143 12.95 -1.65 19.55
CA LYS A 143 13.68 -2.73 20.25
C LYS A 143 15.08 -3.03 19.69
N GLN A 144 15.63 -2.17 18.85
CA GLN A 144 17.03 -2.23 18.40
C GLN A 144 17.95 -1.47 19.36
N SER A 145 19.22 -1.89 19.48
CA SER A 145 20.24 -1.20 20.28
C SER A 145 20.60 0.18 19.72
N LYS A 146 20.58 0.32 18.40
CA LYS A 146 20.67 1.60 17.67
C LYS A 146 19.35 1.84 16.92
N PRO A 147 18.35 2.49 17.55
CA PRO A 147 17.00 2.56 16.99
C PRO A 147 16.78 3.70 16.00
N ASN A 148 17.68 4.68 15.90
CA ASN A 148 17.52 5.85 15.03
C ASN A 148 18.11 5.58 13.64
N SER A 149 17.30 5.77 12.60
CA SER A 149 17.72 5.68 11.19
C SER A 149 16.97 6.71 10.33
N TRP A 150 17.12 6.61 9.01
CA TRP A 150 16.50 7.45 8.00
C TRP A 150 16.07 6.61 6.79
N GLN A 151 15.08 7.11 6.05
CA GLN A 151 14.64 6.55 4.78
C GLN A 151 14.27 7.68 3.82
N LEU A 152 14.57 7.48 2.54
CA LEU A 152 14.12 8.31 1.43
C LEU A 152 13.34 7.43 0.47
N THR A 153 12.04 7.69 0.37
CA THR A 153 11.14 6.95 -0.52
C THR A 153 10.77 7.81 -1.71
N GLY A 154 10.82 7.23 -2.91
CA GLY A 154 10.29 7.84 -4.12
C GLY A 154 9.21 6.96 -4.74
N THR A 155 8.07 7.53 -5.10
CA THR A 155 7.03 6.82 -5.87
C THR A 155 6.76 7.53 -7.18
N TRP A 156 6.33 6.80 -8.21
CA TRP A 156 5.99 7.41 -9.50
C TRP A 156 4.88 6.64 -10.21
N TYR A 157 4.20 7.34 -11.11
CA TYR A 157 3.34 6.73 -12.11
C TYR A 157 3.40 7.50 -13.43
N ARG A 158 3.14 6.79 -14.53
CA ARG A 158 2.97 7.33 -15.87
C ARG A 158 1.96 6.49 -16.64
N HIS A 159 0.91 7.15 -17.11
CA HIS A 159 -0.12 6.54 -17.96
C HIS A 159 0.27 6.67 -19.44
N PHE A 160 0.09 5.59 -20.19
CA PHE A 160 0.30 5.48 -21.63
C PHE A 160 -0.96 4.94 -22.30
N ALA A 161 -1.03 5.00 -23.63
CA ALA A 161 -2.12 4.45 -24.43
C ALA A 161 -3.52 4.86 -23.90
N ALA A 162 -3.71 6.17 -23.67
CA ALA A 162 -4.94 6.74 -23.11
C ALA A 162 -5.37 6.13 -21.76
N GLY A 163 -4.41 5.70 -20.93
CA GLY A 163 -4.67 5.12 -19.61
C GLY A 163 -4.77 3.60 -19.60
N ALA A 164 -4.68 2.93 -20.76
CA ALA A 164 -4.72 1.47 -20.84
C ALA A 164 -3.48 0.80 -20.23
N VAL A 165 -2.36 1.50 -20.15
CA VAL A 165 -1.10 1.00 -19.59
C VAL A 165 -0.57 2.01 -18.58
N THR A 166 -0.19 1.52 -17.39
CA THR A 166 0.44 2.34 -16.36
C THR A 166 1.82 1.77 -16.03
N PHE A 167 2.84 2.62 -16.12
CA PHE A 167 4.13 2.34 -15.52
C PHE A 167 4.17 3.03 -14.16
N CYS A 168 4.26 2.26 -13.09
CA CYS A 168 4.33 2.78 -11.73
C CYS A 168 5.32 1.96 -10.90
N GLY A 169 5.73 2.52 -9.77
CA GLY A 169 6.62 1.85 -8.84
C GLY A 169 7.05 2.76 -7.71
N PHE A 170 7.93 2.20 -6.89
CA PHE A 170 8.56 2.88 -5.78
C PHE A 170 10.04 2.46 -5.66
N ALA A 171 10.82 3.26 -4.94
CA ALA A 171 12.19 2.96 -4.58
C ALA A 171 12.51 3.58 -3.23
N ASP A 172 13.08 2.75 -2.34
CA ASP A 172 13.55 3.19 -1.04
C ASP A 172 15.07 3.17 -0.99
N VAL A 173 15.64 4.21 -0.41
CA VAL A 173 17.02 4.25 0.05
C VAL A 173 16.98 4.53 1.54
N TRP A 174 17.56 3.66 2.36
CA TRP A 174 17.52 3.80 3.80
C TRP A 174 18.90 3.63 4.42
N GLY A 175 19.07 4.23 5.60
CA GLY A 175 20.28 4.09 6.40
C GLY A 175 20.37 2.69 7.02
N ASP A 176 21.48 2.00 6.75
CA ASP A 176 21.80 0.77 7.47
C ASP A 176 22.44 1.08 8.83
N ARG A 177 22.27 0.15 9.77
CA ARG A 177 22.45 0.23 11.23
C ARG A 177 23.92 0.42 11.69
N ASN A 178 24.84 0.68 10.76
CA ASN A 178 26.29 0.65 10.97
C ASN A 178 26.97 2.02 11.03
N LEU A 179 26.20 3.12 11.01
CA LEU A 179 26.73 4.45 11.35
C LEU A 179 26.75 4.68 12.88
#